data_AF-A0A3M1GE31-F1
#
_entry.id   AF-A0A3M1GE31-F1
#
_cell.length_a   1.000
_cell.length_b   1.000
_cell.length_c   1.000
_cell.angle_alpha   90.00
_cell.angle_beta   90.00
_cell.angle_gamma   90.00
#
_symmetry.space_group_name_H-M   'P 1'
#
loop_
_entity.id
_entity.type
_entity.pdbx_description
1 polymer ?
#
loop_
_entity_poly.entity_id
_entity_poly.type
_entity_poly.pdbx_seq_one_letter_code
_entity_poly.pdbx_strand_id
1 'polypeptide(L)' 'ITVLRSPHIDKHSREQFEIRTHKRLIDIYEPTPQTLDDLTKLELPAGVDVEIKV' A
#
# COMPACT_ATOMS: atom_id res chain seq x y z
N ILE A 1 14.78 -5.59 2.98
CA ILE A 1 15.88 -5.74 1.99
C ILE A 1 17.15 -5.21 2.63
N THR A 2 18.25 -5.98 2.63
CA THR A 2 19.51 -5.58 3.28
C THR A 2 20.62 -5.46 2.25
N VAL A 3 21.30 -4.32 2.21
CA VAL A 3 22.31 -3.99 1.18
C VAL A 3 23.62 -3.62 1.86
N LEU A 4 24.75 -3.93 1.20
CA LEU A 4 26.06 -3.43 1.64
C LEU A 4 26.16 -1.93 1.33
N ARG A 5 26.59 -1.14 2.33
CA ARG A 5 26.75 0.31 2.15
C ARG A 5 27.98 0.64 1.29
N SER A 6 29.04 -0.17 1.39
CA SER A 6 30.30 0.07 0.69
C SER A 6 30.39 -0.71 -0.63
N PRO A 7 30.92 -0.12 -1.71
CA PRO A 7 31.18 -0.83 -2.96
C PRO A 7 32.36 -1.83 -2.86
N HIS A 8 33.23 -1.75 -1.84
CA HIS A 8 34.36 -2.67 -1.67
C HIS A 8 34.75 -2.91 -0.20
N ILE A 9 35.17 -4.15 0.12
CA ILE A 9 35.72 -4.66 1.40
C ILE A 9 34.79 -4.65 2.62
N ASP A 10 33.95 -3.63 2.80
CA ASP A 10 33.30 -3.35 4.09
C ASP A 10 31.99 -4.14 4.32
N LYS A 11 32.12 -5.45 4.58
CA LYS A 11 31.01 -6.43 4.64
C LYS A 11 30.14 -6.34 5.90
N HIS A 12 30.64 -5.69 6.95
CA HIS A 12 29.92 -5.48 8.21
C HIS A 12 29.02 -4.24 8.18
N SER A 13 29.29 -3.29 7.27
CA SER A 13 28.46 -2.10 7.08
C SER A 13 27.26 -2.43 6.18
N ARG A 14 26.09 -2.64 6.81
CA ARG A 14 24.85 -3.02 6.13
C ARG A 14 23.73 -2.02 6.41
N GLU A 15 22.95 -1.74 5.37
CA GLU A 15 21.71 -0.99 5.49
C GLU A 15 20.53 -1.93 5.36
N GLN A 16 19.56 -1.78 6.26
CA GLN A 16 18.33 -2.55 6.25
C GLN A 16 17.18 -1.62 5.91
N PHE A 17 16.50 -1.94 4.82
CA PHE A 17 15.29 -1.27 4.37
C PHE A 17 14.10 -2.19 4.57
N GLU A 18 12.94 -1.62 4.86
CA GLU A 18 11.67 -2.33 4.90
C GLU A 18 10.67 -1.57 4.04
N ILE A 19 9.81 -2.32 3.35
CA ILE A 19 8.62 -1.77 2.70
C ILE A 19 7.44 -2.29 3.50
N ARG A 20 6.70 -1.38 4.16
CA ARG A 20 5.49 -1.71 4.91
C ARG A 20 4.27 -1.39 4.09
N THR A 21 3.49 -2.40 3.77
CA THR A 21 2.19 -2.26 3.11
C THR A 21 1.09 -2.44 4.13
N HIS A 22 0.27 -1.41 4.35
CA HIS A 22 -0.87 -1.47 5.25
C HIS A 22 -2.12 -1.85 4.46
N LYS A 23 -2.71 -3.00 4.78
CA LYS A 23 -3.98 -3.46 4.18
C LYS A 23 -5.13 -3.09 5.12
N ARG A 24 -6.17 -2.48 4.57
CA ARG A 24 -7.44 -2.21 5.25
C ARG A 24 -8.53 -2.99 4.54
N LEU A 25 -9.47 -3.53 5.30
CA LEU A 25 -10.64 -4.23 4.78
C LEU A 25 -11.88 -3.49 5.25
N ILE A 26 -12.76 -3.18 4.31
CA ILE A 26 -14.01 -2.45 4.54
C ILE A 26 -15.11 -3.28 3.87
N ASP A 27 -16.03 -3.80 4.69
CA ASP A 27 -17.19 -4.54 4.20
C ASP A 27 -18.43 -3.64 4.22
N ILE A 28 -19.15 -3.60 3.10
CA ILE A 28 -20.39 -2.82 2.95
C ILE A 28 -21.55 -3.82 2.82
N TYR A 29 -22.43 -3.86 3.81
CA TYR A 29 -23.51 -4.84 3.89
C TYR A 29 -24.69 -4.56 2.95
N GLU A 30 -24.97 -3.29 2.66
CA GLU A 30 -26.07 -2.88 1.77
C GLU A 30 -25.56 -1.86 0.74
N PRO A 31 -25.03 -2.34 -0.40
CA PRO A 31 -24.58 -1.45 -1.45
C PRO A 31 -25.81 -0.85 -2.16
N THR A 32 -26.06 0.44 -1.94
CA THR A 32 -26.98 1.21 -2.79
C THR A 32 -26.24 1.64 -4.08
N PRO A 33 -26.94 1.82 -5.21
CA PRO A 33 -26.30 2.30 -6.44
C PRO A 33 -25.66 3.68 -6.26
N GLN A 34 -26.21 4.54 -5.39
CA GLN A 34 -25.58 5.82 -5.03
C GLN A 34 -24.24 5.63 -4.32
N THR A 35 -24.14 4.68 -3.37
CA THR A 35 -22.89 4.44 -2.66
C THR A 35 -21.75 3.91 -3.55
N LEU A 36 -22.04 3.21 -4.65
CA LEU A 36 -21.01 2.80 -5.62
C LEU A 36 -20.46 3.98 -6.41
N ASP A 37 -21.34 4.90 -6.84
CA ASP A 37 -20.95 6.13 -7.53
C ASP A 37 -20.13 7.06 -6.63
N ASP A 38 -20.45 7.09 -5.33
CA ASP A 38 -19.71 7.89 -4.35
C ASP A 38 -18.33 7.30 -4.04
N LEU A 39 -18.20 5.97 -3.97
CA LEU A 39 -16.92 5.29 -3.76
C LEU A 39 -15.95 5.43 -4.93
N THR A 40 -16.47 5.50 -6.16
CA THR A 40 -15.66 5.71 -7.37
C THR A 40 -15.27 7.18 -7.59
N LYS A 41 -16.09 8.13 -7.11
CA LYS A 41 -15.80 9.57 -7.17
C LYS A 41 -14.93 10.09 -6.03
N LEU A 42 -14.74 9.30 -4.97
CA LEU A 42 -13.89 9.70 -3.85
C LEU A 42 -12.45 9.95 -4.34
N GLU A 43 -11.97 11.17 -4.12
CA GLU A 43 -10.58 11.54 -4.37
C GLU A 43 -9.70 10.85 -3.33
N LEU A 44 -9.25 9.64 -3.65
CA LEU A 44 -8.28 8.93 -2.86
C LEU A 44 -6.88 9.52 -3.10
N PRO A 45 -6.06 9.67 -2.06
CA PRO A 45 -4.70 10.15 -2.22
C PRO A 45 -3.89 9.19 -3.12
N ALA A 46 -3.04 9.74 -3.99
CA ALA A 46 -2.32 9.05 -5.07
C ALA A 46 -1.33 7.93 -4.67
N GLY A 47 -1.39 7.43 -3.43
CA GLY A 47 -0.57 6.33 -2.92
C GLY A 47 -1.38 5.19 -2.29
N VAL A 48 -2.71 5.20 -2.44
CA VAL A 48 -3.59 4.14 -1.94
C VAL A 48 -4.13 3.35 -3.11
N ASP A 49 -3.88 2.05 -3.11
CA ASP A 49 -4.46 1.11 -4.06
C ASP A 49 -5.78 0.56 -3.49
N VAL A 50 -6.83 0.51 -4.30
CA VAL A 50 -8.17 0.06 -3.90
C VAL A 50 -8.65 -1.03 -4.84
N GLU A 51 -8.91 -2.21 -4.30
CA GLU A 51 -9.48 -3.35 -5.00
C GLU A 51 -10.93 -3.54 -4.55
N ILE A 52 -11.90 -3.43 -5.46
CA ILE A 52 -13.32 -3.68 -5.19
C ILE A 52 -13.66 -5.10 -5.65
N LYS A 53 -14.12 -5.95 -4.73
CA LYS A 53 -14.66 -7.28 -5.03
C LYS A 53 -16.17 -7.25 -4.81
N VAL A 54 -16.92 -7.62 -5.84
CA VAL A 54 -18.39 -7.74 -5.83
C VAL A 54 -18.78 -9.17 -5.47
#